data_AF-A0A645AC31-F1
#
_entry.id   AF-A0A645AC31-F1
#
_cell.length_a   1.000
_cell.length_b   1.000
_cell.length_c   1.000
_cell.angle_alpha   90.00
_cell.angle_beta   90.00
_cell.angle_gamma   90.00
#
_symmetry.space_group_name_H-M   'P 1'
#
loop_
_entity.id
_entity.type
_entity.pdbx_description
1 polymer ?
#
loop_
_entity_poly.entity_id
_entity_poly.type
_entity_poly.pdbx_seq_one_letter_code
_entity_poly.pdbx_strand_id
1 'polypeptide(L)' 'MKGAKFAEEVSEAKKAVKILGGEIVTVKEVKLPGLEDVRAVIYIKKTSETPTQYPRRSGLPEKKPL' A
#
# COMPACT_ATOMS: atom_id res chain seq x y z
N MET A 1 -12.78 0.80 7.30
CA MET A 1 -13.26 0.53 5.93
C MET A 1 -12.08 0.73 5.00
N LYS A 2 -11.68 -0.30 4.24
CA LYS A 2 -10.61 -0.18 3.23
C LYS A 2 -11.05 0.80 2.15
N GLY A 3 -10.14 1.62 1.63
CA GLY A 3 -10.43 2.57 0.55
C GLY A 3 -10.73 3.99 1.02
N ALA A 4 -11.66 4.20 1.96
CA ALA A 4 -12.02 5.55 2.43
C ALA A 4 -10.87 6.27 3.17
N LYS A 5 -9.96 5.51 3.81
CA LYS A 5 -8.79 6.02 4.54
C LYS A 5 -7.49 5.92 3.74
N PHE A 6 -7.55 5.89 2.41
CA PHE A 6 -6.37 5.64 1.57
C PHE A 6 -5.21 6.59 1.87
N ALA A 7 -5.47 7.85 2.23
CA ALA A 7 -4.42 8.82 2.54
C ALA A 7 -3.63 8.45 3.80
N GLU A 8 -4.32 7.96 4.84
CA GLU A 8 -3.71 7.48 6.09
C GLU A 8 -2.90 6.22 5.82
N GLU A 9 -3.50 5.24 5.13
CA GLU A 9 -2.84 3.97 4.77
C GLU A 9 -1.60 4.19 3.87
N VAL A 10 -1.67 5.11 2.90
CA VAL A 10 -0.52 5.49 2.07
C VAL A 10 0.60 6.06 2.91
N SER A 11 0.28 6.94 3.87
CA SER A 11 1.28 7.57 4.73
C SER A 11 2.01 6.53 5.59
N GLU A 12 1.26 5.63 6.22
CA GLU A 12 1.79 4.53 7.03
C GLU A 12 2.62 3.55 6.20
N ALA A 13 2.16 3.23 4.99
CA ALA A 13 2.81 2.25 4.12
C ALA A 13 4.12 2.74 3.48
N LYS A 14 4.43 4.05 3.48
CA LYS A 14 5.64 4.61 2.81
C LYS A 14 6.92 3.87 3.21
N LYS A 15 7.09 3.62 4.51
CA LYS A 15 8.28 2.93 5.04
C LYS A 15 8.31 1.47 4.60
N ALA A 16 7.19 0.77 4.71
CA ALA A 16 7.05 -0.63 4.29
C ALA A 16 7.34 -0.80 2.78
N VAL A 17 6.79 0.06 1.94
CA VAL A 17 7.01 0.06 0.49
C VAL A 17 8.50 0.23 0.17
N LYS A 18 9.18 1.16 0.84
CA LYS A 18 10.63 1.36 0.68
C LYS A 18 11.45 0.14 1.13
N ILE A 19 11.13 -0.45 2.28
CA ILE A 19 11.79 -1.66 2.78
C ILE A 19 11.65 -2.82 1.79
N LEU A 20 10.48 -2.92 1.16
CA LEU A 20 10.18 -3.93 0.16
C LEU A 20 10.69 -3.55 -1.23
N GLY A 21 11.55 -2.54 -1.37
CA GLY A 21 12.18 -2.14 -2.62
C GLY A 21 11.24 -1.51 -3.65
N GLY A 22 10.16 -0.88 -3.18
CA GLY A 22 9.21 -0.15 -4.00
C GLY A 22 9.19 1.35 -3.70
N GLU A 23 8.50 2.08 -4.56
CA GLU A 23 8.24 3.51 -4.45
C GLU A 23 6.79 3.80 -4.85
N ILE A 24 6.07 4.60 -4.05
CA ILE A 24 4.72 5.06 -4.39
C ILE A 24 4.86 6.20 -5.40
N VAL A 25 4.49 5.95 -6.65
CA VAL A 25 4.66 6.91 -7.75
C VAL A 25 3.43 7.80 -7.90
N THR A 26 2.24 7.26 -7.67
CA THR A 26 0.99 8.01 -7.85
C THR A 26 -0.11 7.42 -6.99
N VAL A 27 -0.96 8.27 -6.44
CA VAL A 27 -2.22 7.91 -5.79
C VAL A 27 -3.33 8.62 -6.55
N LYS A 28 -4.20 7.86 -7.20
CA LYS A 28 -5.34 8.41 -7.97
C LYS A 28 -6.63 8.10 -7.25
N GLU A 29 -7.35 9.14 -6.84
CA GLU A 29 -8.72 8.97 -6.37
C GLU A 29 -9.62 8.51 -7.53
N VAL A 30 -10.51 7.56 -7.25
CA VAL A 30 -11.46 7.01 -8.20
C VAL A 30 -12.85 7.07 -7.59
N LYS A 31 -13.77 7.67 -8.34
CA LYS A 31 -15.20 7.68 -8.04
C LYS A 31 -15.89 6.67 -8.94
N LEU A 32 -16.59 5.71 -8.34
CA LEU A 32 -17.35 4.72 -9.08
C LEU A 32 -18.71 5.33 -9.46
N PRO A 33 -19.15 5.22 -10.74
CA PRO A 33 -20.48 5.66 -11.13
C PRO A 33 -21.57 5.03 -10.26
N GLY A 34 -22.45 5.85 -9.69
CA GLY A 34 -23.57 5.39 -8.85
C GLY A 34 -23.22 5.09 -7.39
N LEU A 35 -21.99 5.35 -6.95
CA LEU A 35 -21.57 5.21 -5.54
C LEU A 35 -20.91 6.49 -5.05
N GLU A 36 -21.27 6.94 -3.84
CA GLU A 36 -20.62 8.07 -3.16
C GLU A 36 -19.30 7.67 -2.46
N ASP A 37 -18.90 6.40 -2.58
CA ASP A 37 -17.68 5.85 -1.96
C ASP A 37 -16.40 6.43 -2.61
N VAL A 38 -15.46 6.86 -1.77
CA VAL A 38 -14.17 7.40 -2.20
C VAL A 38 -13.14 6.28 -2.16
N ARG A 39 -12.56 5.97 -3.32
CA ARG A 39 -11.50 4.96 -3.46
C ARG A 39 -10.26 5.57 -4.06
N ALA A 40 -9.13 4.88 -3.91
CA ALA A 40 -7.91 5.25 -4.60
C ALA A 40 -7.21 4.05 -5.22
N VAL A 41 -6.57 4.28 -6.36
CA VAL A 41 -5.61 3.38 -7.00
C VAL A 41 -4.21 3.88 -6.66
N ILE A 42 -3.42 3.03 -6.01
CA ILE A 42 -2.05 3.34 -5.59
C ILE A 42 -1.09 2.62 -6.54
N TYR A 43 -0.30 3.40 -7.26
CA TYR A 43 0.71 2.90 -8.19
C TYR A 43 2.05 2.79 -7.46
N ILE A 44 2.52 1.56 -7.29
CA ILE A 44 3.82 1.25 -6.68
C ILE A 44 4.75 0.74 -7.76
N LYS A 45 5.88 1.43 -7.96
CA LYS A 45 6.94 1.00 -8.87
C LYS A 45 7.97 0.20 -8.09
N LYS A 46 8.41 -0.92 -8.66
CA LYS A 46 9.55 -1.68 -8.13
C LYS A 46 10.85 -0.99 -8.55
N THR A 47 11.67 -0.62 -7.57
CA THR A 47 12.93 0.13 -7.80
C THR A 47 14.17 -0.67 -7.42
N SER A 48 14.03 -1.68 -6.57
CA SER A 48 15.10 -2.64 -6.22
C SER A 48 14.53 -4.03 -5.96
N GLU A 49 15.39 -5.03 -5.85
CA GLU A 49 14.99 -6.36 -5.38
C GLU A 49 14.37 -6.31 -3.98
N THR A 50 13.45 -7.24 -3.71
CA THR A 50 12.89 -7.40 -2.36
C THR A 50 13.90 -8.15 -1.50
N PRO A 51 14.24 -7.68 -0.28
CA PRO A 51 15.15 -8.41 0.59
C PRO A 51 14.65 -9.84 0.87
N THR A 52 15.55 -10.81 0.93
CA THR A 52 15.26 -12.25 1.06
C THR A 52 14.48 -12.63 2.33
N GLN A 53 14.51 -11.77 3.37
CA GLN A 53 13.73 -11.95 4.59
C GLN A 53 12.21 -11.72 4.41
N TYR A 54 11.77 -11.31 3.21
CA TYR A 54 10.37 -11.13 2.85
C TYR A 54 9.94 -12.10 1.74
N PRO A 55 8.69 -12.60 1.77
CA PRO A 55 7.66 -12.33 2.78
C PRO A 55 8.00 -12.99 4.12
N ARG A 56 7.57 -12.36 5.22
CA ARG A 56 7.68 -12.97 6.56
C ARG A 56 6.73 -14.16 6.65
N ARG A 57 6.95 -15.03 7.65
CA ARG A 57 6.07 -16.19 7.93
C ARG A 57 4.59 -15.78 7.93
N SER A 58 3.73 -16.68 7.46
CA SER A 58 2.28 -16.46 7.41
C SER A 58 1.74 -15.95 8.75
N GLY A 59 0.82 -14.99 8.70
CA GLY A 59 0.25 -14.32 9.86
C GLY A 59 1.10 -13.21 10.49
N LEU A 60 2.42 -13.17 10.30
CA LEU A 60 3.24 -12.05 10.80
C LEU A 60 3.00 -10.71 10.07
N PRO A 61 2.77 -10.66 8.73
CA PRO A 61 2.43 -9.43 8.05
C PRO A 61 1.20 -8.73 8.64
N GLU A 62 0.20 -9.50 9.07
CA GLU A 62 -1.02 -9.00 9.70
C GLU A 62 -0.83 -8.66 11.18
N LYS A 63 -0.20 -9.55 11.96
CA LYS A 63 -0.02 -9.37 13.41
C LYS A 63 1.01 -8.29 13.78
N LYS A 64 2.03 -8.10 12.94
CA LYS A 64 3.11 -7.13 13.17
C LYS A 64 3.43 -6.41 11.86
N PRO A 65 2.60 -5.45 11.40
CA PRO A 65 2.86 -4.67 10.19
C PRO A 65 4.23 -3.98 10.20
N LEU A 66 4.72 -3.59 9.02
CA LEU A 66 6.02 -2.91 8.85
C LEU A 66 5.90 -1.40 9.03
#